data_AF-A0A758LAD4-F1
#
_entry.id   AF-A0A758LAD4-F1
#
_cell.length_a   1.000
_cell.length_b   1.000
_cell.length_c   1.000
_cell.angle_alpha   90.00
_cell.angle_beta   90.00
_cell.angle_gamma   90.00
#
_symmetry.space_group_name_H-M   'P 1'
#
loop_
_entity.id
_entity.type
_entity.pdbx_description
1 polymer ?
#
loop_
_entity_poly.entity_id
_entity_poly.type
_entity_poly.pdbx_seq_one_letter_code
_entity_poly.pdbx_strand_id
1 'polypeptide(L)'
;PTAKCLIDVLMEAARRYAADPDATGCLVLEGAHCNDKPAREAACEFYIAAENLIRTYVAMRYPQEADRTTDFMGTLMAGLSAKARAGYGLERLQESVLLAGDVLERLLPD
;
A
#
# COMPACT_ATOMS: atom_id res chain seq x y z
N PRO A 1 -2.77 8.87 16.06
CA PRO A 1 -1.58 9.20 15.24
C PRO A 1 -1.20 8.10 14.25
N THR A 2 -1.30 6.83 14.65
CA THR A 2 -1.00 5.67 13.81
C THR A 2 -1.85 5.63 12.53
N ALA A 3 -3.17 5.82 12.64
CA ALA A 3 -4.06 5.88 11.47
C ALA A 3 -3.62 6.92 10.45
N LYS A 4 -3.34 8.15 10.90
CA LYS A 4 -2.84 9.24 10.05
C LYS A 4 -1.56 8.87 9.30
N CYS A 5 -0.59 8.25 9.98
CA CYS A 5 0.65 7.82 9.32
C CYS A 5 0.40 6.76 8.24
N LEU A 6 -0.54 5.83 8.46
CA LEU A 6 -0.90 4.83 7.44
C LEU A 6 -1.63 5.47 6.25
N ILE A 7 -2.50 6.44 6.50
CA ILE A 7 -3.16 7.23 5.45
C ILE A 7 -2.12 7.97 4.62
N ASP A 8 -1.12 8.60 5.26
CA ASP A 8 -0.04 9.29 4.55
C ASP A 8 0.77 8.34 3.66
N VAL A 9 1.01 7.10 4.10
CA VAL A 9 1.65 6.05 3.28
C VAL A 9 0.81 5.73 2.04
N LEU A 10 -0.51 5.56 2.19
CA LEU A 10 -1.41 5.27 1.07
C LEU A 10 -1.51 6.45 0.09
N MET A 11 -1.54 7.69 0.61
CA MET A 11 -1.52 8.90 -0.21
C MET A 11 -0.24 9.00 -1.04
N GLU A 12 0.91 8.71 -0.43
CA GLU A 12 2.19 8.68 -1.14
C GLU A 12 2.26 7.54 -2.16
N ALA A 13 1.68 6.38 -1.86
CA ALA A 13 1.56 5.28 -2.81
C ALA A 13 0.73 5.69 -4.03
N ALA A 14 -0.45 6.29 -3.83
CA ALA A 14 -1.29 6.81 -4.91
C ALA A 14 -0.54 7.83 -5.78
N ARG A 15 0.20 8.75 -5.16
CA ARG A 15 1.04 9.74 -5.86
C ARG A 15 2.09 9.07 -6.74
N ARG A 16 2.84 8.11 -6.20
CA ARG A 16 3.90 7.41 -6.95
C ARG A 16 3.34 6.56 -8.07
N TYR A 17 2.24 5.84 -7.83
CA TYR A 17 1.67 4.93 -8.82
C TYR A 17 1.08 5.65 -10.04
N ALA A 18 0.65 6.91 -9.89
CA ALA A 18 0.12 7.72 -10.98
C ALA A 18 1.14 8.74 -11.55
N ALA A 19 2.37 8.80 -11.02
CA ALA A 19 3.33 9.85 -11.35
C ALA A 19 3.84 9.77 -12.80
N ASP A 20 4.04 8.55 -13.31
CA ASP A 20 4.56 8.31 -14.66
C ASP A 20 3.49 7.59 -15.49
N PRO A 21 2.93 8.25 -16.53
CA PRO A 21 1.96 7.64 -17.43
C PRO A 21 2.48 6.38 -18.15
N ASP A 22 3.79 6.30 -18.39
CA ASP A 22 4.42 5.19 -19.11
C ASP A 22 4.84 4.05 -18.15
N ALA A 23 4.89 4.32 -16.84
CA ALA A 23 5.32 3.38 -15.80
C ALA A 23 4.38 3.40 -14.57
N THR A 24 3.07 3.27 -14.81
CA THR A 24 2.06 3.31 -13.74
C THR A 24 2.08 2.07 -12.82
N GLY A 25 1.72 2.29 -11.56
CA GLY A 25 1.63 1.25 -10.54
C GLY A 25 2.93 0.99 -9.78
N CYS A 26 2.95 -0.10 -9.03
CA CYS A 26 4.06 -0.50 -8.18
C CYS A 26 5.01 -1.45 -8.91
N LEU A 27 6.28 -1.05 -9.05
CA LEU A 27 7.33 -1.90 -9.60
C LEU A 27 7.49 -3.22 -8.83
N VAL A 28 7.31 -3.19 -7.51
CA VAL A 28 7.44 -4.39 -6.66
C VAL A 28 6.35 -5.42 -6.99
N LEU A 29 5.10 -4.98 -7.15
CA LEU A 29 4.00 -5.89 -7.49
C LEU A 29 4.15 -6.48 -8.90
N GLU A 30 4.63 -5.69 -9.86
CA GLU A 30 4.88 -6.22 -11.21
C GLU A 30 6.10 -7.16 -11.22
N GLY A 31 7.17 -6.81 -10.51
CA GLY A 31 8.35 -7.66 -10.36
C GLY A 31 8.01 -9.00 -9.73
N ALA A 32 7.13 -9.03 -8.73
CA ALA A 32 6.67 -10.26 -8.08
C ALA A 32 5.93 -11.22 -9.05
N HIS A 33 5.35 -10.71 -10.14
CA HIS A 33 4.67 -11.51 -11.16
C HIS A 33 5.53 -11.82 -12.40
N CYS A 34 6.78 -11.36 -12.43
CA CYS A 34 7.61 -11.52 -13.63
C CYS A 34 8.20 -12.94 -13.77
N ASN A 35 8.64 -13.26 -14.99
CA ASN A 35 9.26 -14.55 -15.32
C ASN A 35 10.77 -14.60 -15.03
N ASP A 36 11.42 -13.43 -14.86
CA ASP A 36 12.82 -13.35 -14.48
C ASP A 36 12.94 -13.68 -12.98
N LYS A 37 13.55 -14.82 -12.68
CA LYS A 37 13.62 -15.35 -11.31
C LYS A 37 14.38 -14.41 -10.37
N PRO A 38 15.61 -13.96 -10.67
CA PRO A 38 16.30 -12.95 -9.86
C PRO A 38 15.47 -11.68 -9.60
N ALA A 39 14.82 -11.13 -10.63
CA ALA A 39 14.02 -9.92 -10.47
C ALA A 39 12.79 -10.16 -9.58
N ARG A 40 12.13 -11.30 -9.75
CA ARG A 40 10.99 -11.71 -8.91
C ARG A 40 11.38 -11.90 -7.46
N GLU A 41 12.50 -12.57 -7.20
CA GLU A 41 13.00 -12.81 -5.84
C GLU A 41 13.29 -11.47 -5.14
N ALA A 42 13.99 -10.55 -5.80
CA ALA A 42 14.24 -9.21 -5.27
C ALA A 42 12.93 -8.45 -4.98
N ALA A 43 11.96 -8.51 -5.89
CA ALA A 43 10.65 -7.86 -5.68
C ALA A 43 9.89 -8.48 -4.49
N CYS A 44 9.87 -9.80 -4.36
CA CYS A 44 9.24 -10.47 -3.23
C CYS A 44 9.89 -10.08 -1.88
N GLU A 45 11.21 -9.93 -1.83
CA GLU A 45 11.91 -9.46 -0.63
C GLU A 45 11.46 -8.05 -0.23
N PHE A 46 11.35 -7.11 -1.19
CA PHE A 46 10.83 -5.77 -0.92
C PHE A 46 9.37 -5.79 -0.46
N TYR A 47 8.53 -6.64 -1.05
CA TYR A 47 7.14 -6.80 -0.68
C TYR A 47 7.01 -7.25 0.80
N ILE A 48 7.71 -8.33 1.15
CA ILE A 48 7.72 -8.90 2.51
C ILE A 48 8.28 -7.88 3.52
N ALA A 49 9.35 -7.16 3.15
CA ALA A 49 9.93 -6.14 4.01
C ALA A 49 8.95 -4.99 4.28
N ALA A 50 8.22 -4.54 3.27
CA ALA A 50 7.22 -3.47 3.41
C ALA A 50 6.06 -3.88 4.33
N GLU A 51 5.50 -5.07 4.15
CA GLU A 51 4.44 -5.59 5.04
C GLU A 51 4.93 -5.73 6.48
N ASN A 52 6.14 -6.26 6.67
CA ASN A 52 6.71 -6.40 8.02
C ASN A 52 6.96 -5.05 8.71
N LEU A 53 7.34 -4.02 7.97
CA LEU A 53 7.49 -2.66 8.51
C LEU A 53 6.15 -2.10 8.97
N ILE A 54 5.10 -2.23 8.16
CA ILE A 54 3.74 -1.80 8.51
C ILE A 54 3.25 -2.55 9.75
N ARG A 55 3.37 -3.89 9.75
CA ARG A 55 2.94 -4.74 10.86
C ARG A 55 3.65 -4.38 12.16
N THR A 56 4.97 -4.22 12.11
CA THR A 56 5.78 -3.82 13.27
C THR A 56 5.37 -2.45 13.78
N TYR A 57 5.15 -1.49 12.88
CA TYR A 57 4.71 -0.15 13.25
C TYR A 57 3.34 -0.15 13.94
N VAL A 58 2.37 -0.87 13.41
CA VAL A 58 1.04 -0.98 14.02
C VAL A 58 1.12 -1.72 15.36
N ALA A 59 1.89 -2.80 15.44
CA ALA A 59 2.02 -3.63 16.64
C ALA A 59 2.59 -2.89 17.86
N MET A 60 3.37 -1.82 17.64
CA MET A 60 3.87 -0.98 18.74
C MET A 60 2.75 -0.37 19.60
N ARG A 61 1.55 -0.16 19.03
CA ARG A 61 0.42 0.46 19.74
C ARG A 61 -0.84 -0.40 19.72
N TYR A 62 -1.06 -1.17 18.65
CA TYR A 62 -2.23 -2.01 18.44
C TYR A 62 -1.81 -3.44 18.05
N PRO A 63 -1.17 -4.21 18.95
CA PRO A 63 -0.66 -5.55 18.63
C PRO A 63 -1.74 -6.53 18.16
N GLN A 64 -2.98 -6.38 18.63
CA GLN A 64 -4.11 -7.23 18.22
C GLN A 64 -4.64 -6.90 16.82
N GLU A 65 -4.44 -5.67 16.35
CA GLU A 65 -4.90 -5.22 15.02
C GLU A 65 -3.78 -5.28 13.97
N ALA A 66 -2.55 -5.62 14.37
CA ALA A 66 -1.37 -5.50 13.51
C ALA A 66 -1.49 -6.31 12.21
N ASP A 67 -1.87 -7.58 12.30
CA ASP A 67 -1.97 -8.45 11.12
C ASP A 67 -3.12 -7.99 10.22
N ARG A 68 -4.32 -7.83 10.78
CA ARG A 68 -5.52 -7.38 10.04
C ARG A 68 -5.33 -6.02 9.36
N THR A 69 -4.68 -5.08 10.04
CA THR A 69 -4.38 -3.76 9.47
C THR A 69 -3.35 -3.87 8.35
N THR A 70 -2.33 -4.71 8.51
CA THR A 70 -1.31 -4.92 7.47
C THR A 70 -1.91 -5.55 6.23
N ASP A 71 -2.77 -6.56 6.37
CA ASP A 71 -3.48 -7.19 5.25
C ASP A 71 -4.36 -6.18 4.51
N PHE A 72 -5.04 -5.29 5.26
CA PHE A 72 -5.84 -4.22 4.68
C PHE A 72 -4.98 -3.21 3.91
N MET A 73 -3.85 -2.79 4.48
CA MET A 73 -2.88 -1.92 3.82
C MET A 73 -2.34 -2.53 2.53
N GLY A 74 -1.92 -3.81 2.57
CA GLY A 74 -1.44 -4.54 1.39
C GLY A 74 -2.50 -4.63 0.29
N THR A 75 -3.75 -4.92 0.67
CA THR A 75 -4.90 -4.95 -0.24
C THR A 75 -5.13 -3.61 -0.92
N LEU A 76 -5.09 -2.51 -0.16
CA LEU A 76 -5.25 -1.15 -0.69
C LEU A 76 -4.11 -0.78 -1.62
N MET A 77 -2.85 -1.02 -1.24
CA MET A 77 -1.69 -0.72 -2.08
C MET A 77 -1.74 -1.50 -3.40
N ALA A 78 -2.12 -2.79 -3.36
CA ALA A 78 -2.32 -3.59 -4.57
C ALA A 78 -3.46 -3.05 -5.44
N GLY A 79 -4.59 -2.68 -4.84
CA GLY A 79 -5.73 -2.09 -5.53
C GLY A 79 -5.38 -0.75 -6.19
N LEU A 80 -4.73 0.16 -5.47
CA LEU A 80 -4.28 1.45 -5.98
C LEU A 80 -3.32 1.26 -7.17
N SER A 81 -2.36 0.35 -7.04
CA SER A 81 -1.42 0.02 -8.11
C SER A 81 -2.14 -0.49 -9.36
N ALA A 82 -3.09 -1.41 -9.19
CA ALA A 82 -3.86 -1.96 -10.30
C ALA A 82 -4.75 -0.89 -10.96
N LYS A 83 -5.37 0.00 -10.19
CA LYS A 83 -6.21 1.09 -10.73
C LYS A 83 -5.40 2.16 -11.44
N ALA A 84 -4.21 2.50 -10.96
CA ALA A 84 -3.30 3.39 -11.67
C ALA A 84 -2.99 2.84 -13.07
N ARG A 85 -2.67 1.55 -13.19
CA ARG A 85 -2.47 0.86 -14.49
C ARG A 85 -3.71 0.82 -15.37
N ALA A 86 -4.89 0.79 -14.77
CA ALA A 86 -6.16 0.92 -15.49
C ALA A 86 -6.48 2.36 -15.94
N GLY A 87 -5.53 3.29 -15.80
CA GLY A 87 -5.65 4.68 -16.24
C GLY A 87 -6.33 5.61 -15.24
N TYR A 88 -6.44 5.22 -13.96
CA TYR A 88 -7.01 6.10 -12.95
C TYR A 88 -5.99 7.18 -12.59
N GLY A 89 -6.37 8.44 -12.78
CA GLY A 89 -5.57 9.58 -12.35
C GLY A 89 -5.49 9.71 -10.83
N LEU A 90 -4.53 10.52 -10.37
CA LEU A 90 -4.19 10.71 -8.95
C LEU A 90 -5.42 11.01 -8.07
N GLU A 91 -6.27 11.95 -8.48
CA GLU A 91 -7.46 12.36 -7.73
C GLU A 91 -8.37 11.16 -7.40
N ARG A 92 -8.67 10.31 -8.40
CA ARG A 92 -9.51 9.11 -8.19
C ARG A 92 -8.87 8.08 -7.27
N LEU A 93 -7.53 7.99 -7.26
CA LEU A 93 -6.81 7.12 -6.33
C LEU A 93 -6.86 7.69 -4.90
N GLN A 94 -6.69 9.01 -4.74
CA GLN A 94 -6.78 9.69 -3.45
C GLN A 94 -8.16 9.54 -2.81
N GLU A 95 -9.25 9.61 -3.59
CA GLU A 95 -10.61 9.34 -3.10
C GLU A 95 -10.73 7.93 -2.49
N SER A 96 -10.12 6.93 -3.12
CA SER A 96 -10.07 5.57 -2.54
C SER A 96 -9.33 5.55 -1.20
N VAL A 97 -8.25 6.33 -1.08
CA VAL A 97 -7.47 6.45 0.17
C VAL A 97 -8.28 7.15 1.26
N LEU A 98 -9.04 8.20 0.94
CA LEU A 98 -9.88 8.90 1.92
C LEU A 98 -10.94 7.96 2.52
N LEU A 99 -11.64 7.20 1.68
CA LEU A 99 -12.61 6.20 2.14
C LEU A 99 -11.97 5.10 3.02
N ALA A 100 -10.76 4.68 2.68
CA ALA A 100 -10.00 3.76 3.51
C ALA A 100 -9.52 4.40 4.82
N GLY A 101 -9.23 5.71 4.81
CA GLY A 101 -8.87 6.50 5.97
C GLY A 101 -9.94 6.46 7.05
N ASP A 102 -11.21 6.61 6.68
CA ASP A 102 -12.35 6.48 7.62
C ASP A 102 -12.41 5.10 8.29
N VAL A 103 -11.94 4.05 7.62
CA VAL A 103 -11.86 2.70 8.18
C VAL A 103 -10.65 2.60 9.13
N LEU A 104 -9.50 3.14 8.75
CA LEU A 104 -8.27 3.13 9.55
C LEU A 104 -8.44 3.94 10.84
N GLU A 105 -9.08 5.10 10.80
CA GLU A 105 -9.34 5.94 11.99
C GLU A 105 -10.28 5.25 12.99
N ARG A 106 -11.26 4.48 12.50
CA ARG A 106 -12.13 3.67 13.35
C ARG A 106 -11.43 2.45 13.95
N LEU A 107 -10.53 1.81 13.20
CA LEU A 107 -9.75 0.65 13.65
C LEU A 107 -8.67 1.03 14.67
N LEU A 108 -8.05 2.20 14.48
CA LEU A 108 -6.88 2.64 15.22
C LEU A 108 -7.14 4.02 15.85
N PRO A 109 -8.12 4.13 16.77
CA PRO A 109 -8.46 5.40 17.41
C PRO A 109 -7.29 5.90 18.25
N ASP A 110 -7.12 7.22 18.28
CA ASP A 110 -6.02 7.91 18.98
C ASP A 110 -5.80 7.45 20.42
#